data_AF-A0A4W4DMF5-F1
#
_entry.id   AF-A0A4W4DMF5-F1
#
_cell.length_a   1.000
_cell.length_b   1.000
_cell.length_c   1.000
_cell.angle_alpha   90.00
_cell.angle_beta   90.00
_cell.angle_gamma   90.00
#
_symmetry.space_group_name_H-M   'P 1'
#
loop_
_entity.id
_entity.type
_entity.pdbx_description
1 polymer ?
#
loop_
_entity_poly.entity_id
_entity_poly.type
_entity_poly.pdbx_seq_one_letter_code
_entity_poly.pdbx_strand_id
1 'polypeptide(L)'
;LVGLNGLIGLSATVFFPPFLFTAGNCWLQQGKNGRCQVLYMPGMSREECCRSGRLGTSWTEEDVPNSTLFRWTIFNGGAPNCIPCKETCDNVDCGPGKKCKMNRRSKPRCVCAPDCSNITWKGPVCGSDGKTYRDECALLKSKCKGLPDLEVQYQGKCKKTCRDVLCPGSSTCVVDQTNNAYCVTCNRVCPEVSSPEQYLCGNDGIVYASACHLRRATCLLGRSIGVAYEGKCISEWPIRTQFHIC
;
A
#
# COMPACT_ATOMS: atom_id res chain seq x y z
N LEU A 1 70.15 -58.23 20.42
CA LEU A 1 70.53 -56.89 19.92
C LEU A 1 69.86 -56.69 18.57
N VAL A 2 68.86 -55.79 18.53
CA VAL A 2 68.42 -54.91 17.40
C VAL A 2 68.23 -55.58 16.01
N GLY A 3 67.11 -55.45 15.30
CA GLY A 3 65.92 -54.60 15.45
C GLY A 3 64.95 -54.85 14.29
N LEU A 4 63.67 -54.53 14.55
CA LEU A 4 62.58 -54.46 13.59
C LEU A 4 62.75 -53.30 12.61
N ASN A 5 62.30 -53.46 11.37
CA ASN A 5 61.71 -52.37 10.57
C ASN A 5 60.78 -52.93 9.49
N GLY A 6 59.48 -53.01 9.83
CA GLY A 6 58.40 -53.15 8.87
C GLY A 6 57.92 -51.76 8.46
N LEU A 7 58.04 -51.44 7.17
CA LEU A 7 57.44 -50.25 6.56
C LEU A 7 56.00 -50.57 6.18
N ILE A 8 55.05 -50.12 7.00
CA ILE A 8 53.64 -50.01 6.63
C ILE A 8 53.39 -48.54 6.36
N GLY A 9 53.07 -48.20 5.11
CA GLY A 9 52.78 -46.85 4.67
C GLY A 9 51.56 -46.29 5.38
N LEU A 10 51.75 -45.19 6.12
CA LEU A 10 50.67 -44.39 6.67
C LEU A 10 50.08 -43.53 5.55
N SER A 11 48.83 -43.82 5.19
CA SER A 11 48.01 -42.95 4.35
C SER A 11 47.81 -41.62 5.09
N ALA A 12 48.35 -40.53 4.54
CA ALA A 12 48.15 -39.19 5.05
C ALA A 12 46.68 -38.81 4.96
N THR A 13 45.98 -38.80 6.09
CA THR A 13 44.68 -38.15 6.22
C THR A 13 44.91 -36.65 6.10
N VAL A 14 44.55 -36.07 4.96
CA VAL A 14 44.47 -34.63 4.79
C VAL A 14 43.38 -34.12 5.74
N PHE A 15 43.80 -33.57 6.89
CA PHE A 15 42.95 -32.77 7.76
C PHE A 15 42.58 -31.49 6.99
N PHE A 16 41.42 -31.50 6.33
CA PHE A 16 40.76 -30.25 5.98
C PHE A 16 40.39 -29.56 7.31
N PRO A 17 40.80 -28.30 7.55
CA PRO A 17 40.32 -27.58 8.71
C PRO A 17 38.78 -27.52 8.63
N PRO A 18 38.05 -27.66 9.76
CA PRO A 18 36.63 -27.42 9.74
C PRO A 18 36.44 -25.98 9.26
N PHE A 19 35.64 -25.79 8.20
CA PHE A 19 35.17 -24.47 7.82
C PHE A 19 34.54 -23.87 9.08
N LEU A 20 35.21 -22.89 9.69
CA LEU A 20 34.63 -22.02 10.70
C LEU A 20 33.49 -21.29 9.97
N PHE A 21 32.28 -21.83 10.04
CA PHE A 21 31.11 -21.09 9.61
C PHE A 21 31.00 -19.89 10.54
N THR A 22 31.35 -18.71 10.05
CA THR A 22 31.14 -17.45 10.76
C THR A 22 29.64 -17.24 10.87
N ALA A 23 29.08 -17.67 11.99
CA ALA A 23 27.70 -17.44 12.34
C ALA A 23 27.54 -15.96 12.69
N GLY A 24 26.68 -15.26 11.94
CA GLY A 24 26.40 -13.85 12.16
C GLY A 24 24.90 -13.60 12.31
N ASN A 25 24.48 -12.35 12.14
CA ASN A 25 23.07 -11.96 12.25
C ASN A 25 22.52 -11.47 10.91
N CYS A 26 21.35 -11.96 10.52
CA CYS A 26 20.65 -11.54 9.30
C CYS A 26 19.55 -10.52 9.61
N TRP A 27 19.46 -9.47 8.79
CA TRP A 27 18.60 -8.31 9.01
C TRP A 27 17.77 -8.01 7.76
N LEU A 28 16.51 -7.60 7.91
CA LEU A 28 15.61 -7.35 6.78
C LEU A 28 15.73 -5.95 6.17
N GLN A 29 16.38 -5.01 6.87
CA GLN A 29 16.44 -3.62 6.47
C GLN A 29 17.75 -2.95 6.89
N GLN A 30 18.38 -2.21 5.97
CA GLN A 30 19.39 -1.20 6.31
C GLN A 30 18.72 0.16 6.53
N GLY A 31 18.86 0.71 7.73
CA GLY A 31 18.39 2.05 8.09
C GLY A 31 19.09 3.15 7.28
N LYS A 32 18.51 4.36 7.27
CA LYS A 32 19.13 5.53 6.60
C LYS A 32 20.48 5.92 7.21
N ASN A 33 20.68 5.60 8.49
CA ASN A 33 21.92 5.75 9.25
C ASN A 33 22.98 4.70 8.89
N GLY A 34 22.70 3.79 7.96
CA GLY A 34 23.61 2.71 7.56
C GLY A 34 23.65 1.53 8.53
N ARG A 35 22.86 1.53 9.60
CA ARG A 35 22.78 0.44 10.57
C ARG A 35 21.76 -0.62 10.16
N CYS A 36 21.97 -1.84 10.61
CA CYS A 36 21.10 -2.97 10.35
C CYS A 36 19.89 -2.94 11.30
N GLN A 37 18.69 -3.10 10.77
CA GLN A 37 17.41 -2.97 11.48
C GLN A 37 16.52 -4.16 11.12
N VAL A 38 15.57 -4.49 12.01
CA VAL A 38 14.65 -5.62 11.88
C VAL A 38 15.42 -6.94 11.75
N LEU A 39 15.83 -7.49 12.90
CA LEU A 39 16.48 -8.80 12.98
C LEU A 39 15.56 -9.86 12.37
N TYR A 40 16.08 -10.62 11.41
CA TYR A 40 15.38 -11.76 10.83
C TYR A 40 15.71 -13.03 11.60
N MET A 41 17.01 -13.34 11.70
CA MET A 41 17.50 -14.56 12.33
C MET A 41 18.96 -14.38 12.79
N PRO A 42 19.28 -14.72 14.05
CA PRO A 42 20.66 -14.81 14.54
C PRO A 42 21.31 -16.15 14.15
N GLY A 43 22.64 -16.24 14.28
CA GLY A 43 23.40 -17.47 14.05
C GLY A 43 23.44 -17.96 12.59
N MET A 44 23.26 -17.06 11.61
CA MET A 44 23.16 -17.37 10.19
C MET A 44 24.42 -16.97 9.43
N SER A 45 24.89 -17.81 8.50
CA SER A 45 25.99 -17.45 7.60
C SER A 45 25.59 -16.34 6.63
N ARG A 46 26.58 -15.62 6.07
CA ARG A 46 26.32 -14.56 5.10
C ARG A 46 25.67 -15.11 3.83
N GLU A 47 26.11 -16.28 3.38
CA GLU A 47 25.63 -16.96 2.18
C GLU A 47 24.15 -17.32 2.31
N GLU A 48 23.74 -17.84 3.47
CA GLU A 48 22.34 -18.15 3.77
C GLU A 48 21.48 -16.89 3.84
N CYS A 49 21.94 -15.86 4.55
CA CYS A 49 21.23 -14.59 4.66
C CYS A 49 21.03 -13.91 3.29
N CYS A 50 22.07 -13.90 2.47
CA CYS A 50 22.10 -13.21 1.19
C CYS A 50 21.61 -14.04 -0.01
N ARG A 51 21.16 -15.29 0.22
CA ARG A 51 20.58 -16.18 -0.79
C ARG A 51 19.34 -15.58 -1.46
N SER A 52 18.56 -14.80 -0.72
CA SER A 52 17.36 -14.15 -1.25
C SER A 52 17.70 -12.97 -2.17
N GLY A 53 16.84 -12.70 -3.15
CA GLY A 53 16.92 -11.51 -4.01
C GLY A 53 16.46 -10.21 -3.34
N ARG A 54 16.11 -10.24 -2.04
CA ARG A 54 15.51 -9.11 -1.35
C ARG A 54 16.53 -8.00 -1.10
N LEU A 55 16.24 -6.82 -1.65
CA LEU A 55 17.13 -5.65 -1.60
C LEU A 55 17.45 -5.13 -0.19
N GLY A 56 16.50 -5.23 0.75
CA GLY A 56 16.68 -4.71 2.11
C GLY A 56 17.60 -5.55 2.99
N THR A 57 17.86 -6.80 2.58
CA THR A 57 18.55 -7.78 3.41
C THR A 57 20.01 -7.38 3.62
N SER A 58 20.46 -7.46 4.86
CA SER A 58 21.82 -7.10 5.29
C SER A 58 22.30 -8.06 6.38
N TRP A 59 23.61 -8.13 6.58
CA TRP A 59 24.24 -9.09 7.47
C TRP A 59 25.28 -8.40 8.36
N THR A 60 25.51 -8.95 9.55
CA THR A 60 26.57 -8.52 10.48
C THR A 60 27.32 -9.74 10.99
N GLU A 61 28.65 -9.68 11.07
CA GLU A 61 29.51 -10.80 11.43
C GLU A 61 29.49 -11.15 12.92
N GLU A 62 29.30 -10.16 13.79
CA GLU A 62 29.33 -10.37 15.23
C GLU A 62 28.12 -11.22 15.68
N ASP A 63 28.38 -12.42 16.20
CA ASP A 63 27.42 -13.16 17.02
C ASP A 63 27.45 -12.59 18.44
N VAL A 64 26.37 -11.90 18.82
CA VAL A 64 26.29 -11.20 20.11
C VAL A 64 25.08 -11.70 20.90
N PRO A 65 25.16 -11.71 22.25
CA PRO A 65 24.03 -12.11 23.08
C PRO A 65 22.77 -11.28 22.79
N ASN A 66 21.60 -11.88 23.04
CA ASN A 66 20.30 -11.22 22.85
C ASN A 66 20.18 -9.87 23.56
N SER A 67 20.84 -9.68 24.71
CA SER A 67 20.88 -8.41 25.43
C SER A 67 21.59 -7.29 24.65
N THR A 68 22.62 -7.63 23.88
CA THR A 68 23.33 -6.68 23.00
C THR A 68 22.54 -6.40 21.73
N LEU A 69 21.91 -7.43 21.13
CA LEU A 69 20.99 -7.23 20.00
C LEU A 69 19.86 -6.28 20.40
N PHE A 70 19.26 -6.49 21.57
CA PHE A 70 18.24 -5.61 22.14
C PHE A 70 18.77 -4.19 22.34
N ARG A 71 19.97 -4.05 22.91
CA ARG A 71 20.57 -2.73 23.13
C ARG A 71 20.75 -1.97 21.81
N TRP A 72 21.25 -2.63 20.77
CA TRP A 72 21.46 -2.01 19.48
C TRP A 72 20.17 -1.61 18.77
N THR A 73 19.17 -2.48 18.78
CA THR A 73 17.89 -2.22 18.09
C THR A 73 17.11 -1.10 18.75
N ILE A 74 17.12 -1.02 20.09
CA ILE A 74 16.33 -0.04 20.84
C ILE A 74 17.07 1.28 21.06
N PHE A 75 18.34 1.23 21.50
CA PHE A 75 19.05 2.45 21.95
C PHE A 75 20.01 3.02 20.92
N ASN A 76 20.55 2.21 19.99
CA ASN A 76 21.57 2.65 19.04
C ASN A 76 21.03 2.80 17.60
N GLY A 77 19.72 2.63 17.39
CA GLY A 77 19.09 2.76 16.08
C GLY A 77 19.50 1.69 15.07
N GLY A 78 19.96 0.52 15.55
CA GLY A 78 20.34 -0.64 14.76
C GLY A 78 21.74 -1.18 15.07
N ALA A 79 22.02 -2.38 14.54
CA ALA A 79 23.33 -3.02 14.66
C ALA A 79 24.40 -2.28 13.83
N PRO A 80 25.62 -2.13 14.38
CA PRO A 80 26.76 -1.55 13.67
C PRO A 80 27.29 -2.51 12.58
N ASN A 81 28.30 -2.06 11.82
CA ASN A 81 29.02 -2.90 10.84
C ASN A 81 28.09 -3.65 9.86
N CYS A 82 27.04 -2.96 9.41
CA CYS A 82 25.99 -3.54 8.59
C CYS A 82 26.42 -3.70 7.13
N ILE A 83 26.54 -4.95 6.69
CA ILE A 83 26.98 -5.31 5.33
C ILE A 83 25.73 -5.62 4.49
N PRO A 84 25.41 -4.81 3.46
CA PRO A 84 24.26 -5.09 2.60
C PRO A 84 24.50 -6.36 1.77
N CYS A 85 23.48 -7.18 1.59
CA CYS A 85 23.58 -8.38 0.74
C CYS A 85 23.63 -8.08 -0.76
N LYS A 86 23.19 -6.89 -1.16
CA LYS A 86 23.11 -6.45 -2.56
C LYS A 86 23.70 -5.06 -2.69
N GLU A 87 24.84 -4.96 -3.37
CA GLU A 87 25.53 -3.70 -3.66
C GLU A 87 25.22 -3.16 -5.05
N THR A 88 24.79 -4.03 -5.96
CA THR A 88 24.35 -3.71 -7.32
C THR A 88 22.89 -4.15 -7.52
N CYS A 89 22.36 -3.94 -8.73
CA CYS A 89 21.05 -4.46 -9.11
C CYS A 89 21.08 -5.93 -9.56
N ASP A 90 22.23 -6.59 -9.51
CA ASP A 90 22.36 -7.98 -9.95
C ASP A 90 21.65 -8.91 -8.97
N ASN A 91 20.80 -9.80 -9.52
CA ASN A 91 19.97 -10.73 -8.74
C ASN A 91 19.07 -10.06 -7.68
N VAL A 92 18.67 -8.81 -7.90
CA VAL A 92 17.70 -8.11 -7.05
C VAL A 92 16.28 -8.38 -7.54
N ASP A 93 15.45 -8.92 -6.66
CA ASP A 93 14.01 -9.05 -6.89
C ASP A 93 13.26 -7.92 -6.17
N CYS A 94 12.60 -7.07 -6.97
CA CYS A 94 11.80 -5.96 -6.49
C CYS A 94 10.30 -6.27 -6.39
N GLY A 95 9.86 -7.44 -6.84
CA GLY A 95 8.46 -7.79 -7.00
C GLY A 95 7.79 -7.11 -8.20
N PRO A 96 6.47 -7.33 -8.37
CA PRO A 96 5.73 -6.89 -9.55
C PRO A 96 5.66 -5.37 -9.68
N GLY A 97 5.74 -4.86 -10.91
CA GLY A 97 5.62 -3.43 -11.22
C GLY A 97 6.75 -2.55 -10.71
N LYS A 98 7.87 -3.15 -10.28
CA LYS A 98 9.07 -2.45 -9.80
C LYS A 98 10.30 -2.93 -10.57
N LYS A 99 11.28 -2.04 -10.73
CA LYS A 99 12.58 -2.34 -11.34
C LYS A 99 13.69 -1.82 -10.44
N CYS A 100 14.80 -2.54 -10.40
CA CYS A 100 15.98 -2.05 -9.69
C CYS A 100 16.68 -0.96 -10.52
N LYS A 101 17.06 0.14 -9.87
CA LYS A 101 17.94 1.18 -10.42
C LYS A 101 18.96 1.62 -9.39
N MET A 102 20.16 1.92 -9.84
CA MET A 102 21.19 2.57 -9.01
C MET A 102 20.81 4.03 -8.77
N ASN A 103 20.91 4.48 -7.52
CA ASN A 103 20.71 5.88 -7.16
C ASN A 103 22.00 6.70 -7.31
N ARG A 104 21.94 8.00 -7.03
CA ARG A 104 23.11 8.92 -7.08
C ARG A 104 24.25 8.59 -6.09
N ARG A 105 24.00 7.71 -5.12
CA ARG A 105 25.00 7.27 -4.13
C ARG A 105 25.50 5.85 -4.43
N SER A 106 25.33 5.38 -5.67
CA SER A 106 25.66 4.03 -6.10
C SER A 106 25.06 2.93 -5.22
N LYS A 107 23.86 3.15 -4.67
CA LYS A 107 23.09 2.13 -3.94
C LYS A 107 21.90 1.64 -4.76
N PRO A 108 21.64 0.32 -4.81
CA PRO A 108 20.51 -0.24 -5.55
C PRO A 108 19.19 0.13 -4.86
N ARG A 109 18.19 0.49 -5.66
CA ARG A 109 16.84 0.88 -5.21
C ARG A 109 15.78 0.32 -6.13
N CYS A 110 14.79 -0.35 -5.53
CA CYS A 110 13.57 -0.72 -6.23
C CYS A 110 12.69 0.50 -6.45
N VAL A 111 12.45 0.85 -7.71
CA VAL A 111 11.60 1.97 -8.11
C VAL A 111 10.37 1.48 -8.85
N CYS A 112 9.25 2.17 -8.67
CA CYS A 112 8.01 1.88 -9.39
C CYS A 112 8.19 2.09 -10.89
N ALA A 113 7.92 1.03 -11.64
CA ALA A 113 7.97 0.95 -13.09
C ALA A 113 6.79 0.08 -13.57
N PRO A 114 5.54 0.57 -13.40
CA PRO A 114 4.36 -0.13 -13.92
C PRO A 114 4.46 -0.27 -15.44
N ASP A 115 3.86 -1.33 -15.99
CA ASP A 115 3.70 -1.45 -17.43
C ASP A 115 2.62 -0.46 -17.92
N CYS A 116 2.99 0.38 -18.87
CA CYS A 116 2.14 1.43 -19.43
C CYS A 116 1.92 1.26 -20.94
N SER A 117 2.31 0.12 -21.50
CA SER A 117 2.26 -0.15 -22.94
C SER A 117 0.83 -0.29 -23.47
N ASN A 118 -0.04 -0.93 -22.68
CA ASN A 118 -1.43 -1.22 -23.04
C ASN A 118 -2.42 -0.08 -22.72
N ILE A 119 -1.93 1.09 -22.31
CA ILE A 119 -2.78 2.25 -21.99
C ILE A 119 -3.18 2.95 -23.29
N THR A 120 -4.46 2.89 -23.64
CA THR A 120 -5.00 3.52 -24.86
C THR A 120 -5.22 5.02 -24.70
N TRP A 121 -5.71 5.46 -23.54
CA TRP A 121 -5.95 6.88 -23.25
C TRP A 121 -4.65 7.60 -22.89
N LYS A 122 -4.25 8.60 -23.69
CA LYS A 122 -3.01 9.38 -23.48
C LYS A 122 -3.22 10.72 -22.77
N GLY A 123 -4.46 11.07 -22.47
CA GLY A 123 -4.80 12.32 -21.79
C GLY A 123 -4.70 12.23 -20.26
N PRO A 124 -5.02 13.32 -19.54
CA PRO A 124 -5.12 13.30 -18.09
C PRO A 124 -6.24 12.39 -17.61
N VAL A 125 -6.15 11.96 -16.36
CA VAL A 125 -7.16 11.13 -15.69
C VAL A 125 -7.48 11.68 -14.31
N CYS A 126 -8.70 11.47 -13.84
CA CYS A 126 -9.09 11.77 -12.48
C CYS A 126 -9.00 10.50 -11.64
N GLY A 127 -8.20 10.56 -10.56
CA GLY A 127 -8.04 9.46 -9.63
C GLY A 127 -9.22 9.36 -8.66
N SER A 128 -9.42 8.17 -8.08
CA SER A 128 -10.38 7.90 -7.00
C SER A 128 -10.10 8.71 -5.73
N ASP A 129 -8.90 9.27 -5.60
CA ASP A 129 -8.48 10.22 -4.56
C ASP A 129 -8.87 11.68 -4.85
N GLY A 130 -9.63 11.94 -5.92
CA GLY A 130 -10.04 13.29 -6.34
C GLY A 130 -8.92 14.13 -6.96
N LYS A 131 -7.75 13.54 -7.26
CA LYS A 131 -6.62 14.27 -7.86
C LYS A 131 -6.54 14.03 -9.36
N THR A 132 -6.14 15.08 -10.08
CA THR A 132 -5.84 14.98 -11.50
C THR A 132 -4.42 14.48 -11.69
N TYR A 133 -4.29 13.39 -12.42
CA TYR A 133 -3.01 12.86 -12.88
C TYR A 133 -2.81 13.24 -14.34
N ARG A 134 -1.56 13.54 -14.71
CA ARG A 134 -1.21 13.96 -16.08
C ARG A 134 -1.56 12.91 -17.14
N ASP A 135 -1.52 11.64 -16.75
CA ASP A 135 -1.82 10.45 -17.55
C ASP A 135 -2.06 9.25 -16.60
N GLU A 136 -2.59 8.15 -17.13
CA GLU A 136 -2.87 6.93 -16.34
C GLU A 136 -1.59 6.25 -15.82
N CYS A 137 -0.48 6.33 -16.56
CA CYS A 137 0.80 5.76 -16.13
C CYS A 137 1.34 6.45 -14.86
N ALA A 138 1.15 7.77 -14.75
CA ALA A 138 1.50 8.55 -13.57
C ALA A 138 0.63 8.17 -12.37
N LEU A 139 -0.65 7.87 -12.59
CA LEU A 139 -1.53 7.33 -11.55
C LEU A 139 -1.05 5.95 -11.08
N LEU A 140 -0.76 5.02 -11.99
CA LEU A 140 -0.23 3.69 -11.65
C LEU A 140 1.10 3.77 -10.89
N LYS A 141 1.95 4.75 -11.22
CA LYS A 141 3.19 5.00 -10.50
C LYS A 141 2.93 5.49 -9.07
N SER A 142 1.91 6.31 -8.86
CA SER A 142 1.48 6.73 -7.52
C SER A 142 0.84 5.59 -6.74
N LYS A 143 0.03 4.74 -7.41
CA LYS A 143 -0.51 3.49 -6.86
C LYS A 143 0.59 2.62 -6.25
N CYS A 144 1.62 2.32 -7.05
CA CYS A 144 2.78 1.54 -6.63
C CYS A 144 3.60 2.16 -5.48
N LYS A 145 3.61 3.49 -5.34
CA LYS A 145 4.40 4.18 -4.31
C LYS A 145 3.80 4.11 -2.91
N GLY A 146 2.50 3.85 -2.79
CA GLY A 146 1.85 3.77 -1.47
C GLY A 146 0.36 4.07 -1.45
N LEU A 147 -0.33 4.06 -2.59
CA LEU A 147 -1.78 4.24 -2.67
C LEU A 147 -2.41 3.00 -3.31
N PRO A 148 -2.45 1.85 -2.62
CA PRO A 148 -2.81 0.56 -3.22
C PRO A 148 -4.21 0.53 -3.83
N ASP A 149 -5.15 1.33 -3.30
CA ASP A 149 -6.54 1.41 -3.77
C ASP A 149 -6.78 2.55 -4.79
N LEU A 150 -5.71 3.20 -5.25
CA LEU A 150 -5.82 4.27 -6.24
C LEU A 150 -6.20 3.70 -7.61
N GLU A 151 -7.25 4.25 -8.19
CA GLU A 151 -7.80 3.85 -9.49
C GLU A 151 -8.22 5.08 -10.29
N VAL A 152 -8.34 4.91 -11.61
CA VAL A 152 -8.96 5.93 -12.46
C VAL A 152 -10.48 5.85 -12.27
N GLN A 153 -11.11 6.94 -11.83
CA GLN A 153 -12.57 7.00 -11.76
C GLN A 153 -13.22 7.52 -13.05
N TYR A 154 -12.53 8.40 -13.79
CA TYR A 154 -12.94 8.83 -15.13
C TYR A 154 -11.76 9.45 -15.91
N GLN A 155 -11.90 9.45 -17.24
CA GLN A 155 -10.94 10.08 -18.15
C GLN A 155 -11.09 11.61 -18.16
N GLY A 156 -9.97 12.31 -18.32
CA GLY A 156 -9.90 13.77 -18.24
C GLY A 156 -9.47 14.29 -16.87
N LYS A 157 -9.43 15.62 -16.71
CA LYS A 157 -9.11 16.25 -15.42
C LYS A 157 -10.29 16.13 -14.46
N CYS A 158 -10.01 16.12 -13.16
CA CYS A 158 -11.06 16.19 -12.15
C CYS A 158 -11.87 17.48 -12.29
N LYS A 159 -13.18 17.38 -12.12
CA LYS A 159 -14.12 18.50 -12.30
C LYS A 159 -14.84 18.87 -11.00
N LYS A 160 -15.34 20.10 -10.97
CA LYS A 160 -16.12 20.68 -9.86
C LYS A 160 -17.64 20.53 -10.02
N THR A 161 -18.12 19.86 -11.06
CA THR A 161 -19.54 19.56 -11.25
C THR A 161 -19.68 18.33 -12.12
N CYS A 162 -20.86 17.72 -12.15
CA CYS A 162 -21.18 16.59 -13.03
C CYS A 162 -21.57 16.98 -14.46
N ARG A 163 -21.59 18.28 -14.82
CA ARG A 163 -22.13 18.75 -16.11
C ARG A 163 -21.47 18.11 -17.34
N ASP A 164 -20.16 17.90 -17.26
CA ASP A 164 -19.36 17.37 -18.36
C ASP A 164 -18.53 16.14 -17.93
N VAL A 165 -19.00 15.40 -16.92
CA VAL A 165 -18.33 14.19 -16.43
C VAL A 165 -19.00 12.97 -17.04
N LEU A 166 -18.24 12.20 -17.81
CA LEU A 166 -18.70 10.93 -18.36
C LEU A 166 -18.12 9.80 -17.51
N CYS A 167 -18.98 9.17 -16.73
CA CYS A 167 -18.59 8.03 -15.92
C CYS A 167 -18.50 6.75 -16.76
N PRO A 168 -17.47 5.91 -16.54
CA PRO A 168 -17.32 4.66 -17.27
C PRO A 168 -18.38 3.62 -16.83
N GLY A 169 -18.78 2.76 -17.76
CA GLY A 169 -19.68 1.63 -17.47
C GLY A 169 -21.05 2.06 -16.95
N SER A 170 -21.46 1.50 -15.80
CA SER A 170 -22.73 1.78 -15.13
C SER A 170 -22.61 2.76 -13.96
N SER A 171 -21.43 3.37 -13.77
CA SER A 171 -21.20 4.34 -12.71
C SER A 171 -21.97 5.63 -12.95
N THR A 172 -22.34 6.30 -11.86
CA THR A 172 -23.11 7.54 -11.83
C THR A 172 -22.23 8.66 -11.26
N CYS A 173 -22.39 9.87 -11.80
CA CYS A 173 -21.67 11.02 -11.30
C CYS A 173 -22.34 11.59 -10.04
N VAL A 174 -21.55 11.82 -8.99
CA VAL A 174 -21.97 12.47 -7.75
C VAL A 174 -21.00 13.60 -7.39
N VAL A 175 -21.45 14.58 -6.62
CA VAL A 175 -20.58 15.62 -6.05
C VAL A 175 -20.45 15.53 -4.53
N ASP A 176 -19.28 15.86 -4.00
CA ASP A 176 -19.05 16.05 -2.57
C ASP A 176 -19.47 17.45 -2.07
N GLN A 177 -19.32 17.70 -0.77
CA GLN A 177 -19.63 18.99 -0.14
C GLN A 177 -18.77 20.16 -0.64
N THR A 178 -17.66 19.90 -1.32
CA THR A 178 -16.79 20.91 -1.96
C THR A 178 -16.96 20.95 -3.49
N ASN A 179 -18.06 20.35 -3.96
CA ASN A 179 -18.43 20.17 -5.35
C ASN A 179 -17.44 19.34 -6.19
N ASN A 180 -16.51 18.55 -5.64
CA ASN A 180 -15.71 17.68 -6.50
C ASN A 180 -16.58 16.56 -7.06
N ALA A 181 -16.45 16.30 -8.36
CA ALA A 181 -17.21 15.26 -9.05
C ALA A 181 -16.50 13.90 -8.97
N TYR A 182 -17.27 12.87 -8.66
CA TYR A 182 -16.83 11.48 -8.55
C TYR A 182 -17.72 10.55 -9.36
N CYS A 183 -17.14 9.48 -9.91
CA CYS A 183 -17.89 8.41 -10.55
C CYS A 183 -17.97 7.22 -9.60
N VAL A 184 -19.19 6.89 -9.19
CA VAL A 184 -19.46 5.86 -8.18
C VAL A 184 -20.52 4.89 -8.67
N THR A 185 -20.53 3.67 -8.12
CA THR A 185 -21.61 2.71 -8.40
C THR A 185 -22.69 2.84 -7.34
N CYS A 186 -23.86 3.32 -7.73
CA CYS A 186 -24.99 3.43 -6.80
C CYS A 186 -25.55 2.05 -6.45
N ASN A 187 -25.76 1.78 -5.16
CA ASN A 187 -26.48 0.59 -4.75
C ASN A 187 -27.95 0.68 -5.18
N ARG A 188 -28.38 -0.21 -6.07
CA ARG A 188 -29.75 -0.25 -6.60
C ARG A 188 -30.67 -1.15 -5.79
N VAL A 189 -30.12 -2.10 -5.06
CA VAL A 189 -30.87 -3.09 -4.28
C VAL A 189 -30.86 -2.68 -2.81
N CYS A 190 -32.04 -2.45 -2.26
CA CYS A 190 -32.21 -2.19 -0.85
C CYS A 190 -32.99 -3.34 -0.20
N PRO A 191 -32.62 -3.76 1.02
CA PRO A 191 -33.42 -4.71 1.78
C PRO A 191 -34.83 -4.19 2.01
N GLU A 192 -35.78 -5.13 2.11
CA GLU A 192 -37.14 -4.80 2.54
C GLU A 192 -37.15 -4.30 3.98
N VAL A 193 -38.12 -3.46 4.28
CA VAL A 193 -38.22 -2.74 5.55
C VAL A 193 -39.11 -3.54 6.51
N SER A 194 -38.62 -3.78 7.72
CA SER A 194 -39.31 -4.58 8.74
C SER A 194 -39.98 -3.77 9.85
N SER A 195 -39.61 -2.50 10.03
CA SER A 195 -40.17 -1.60 11.06
C SER A 195 -40.46 -0.21 10.49
N PRO A 196 -41.59 0.42 10.84
CA PRO A 196 -41.88 1.81 10.51
C PRO A 196 -40.87 2.84 11.07
N GLU A 197 -40.07 2.47 12.07
CA GLU A 197 -39.05 3.36 12.64
C GLU A 197 -37.91 3.67 11.66
N GLN A 198 -37.79 2.90 10.57
CA GLN A 198 -36.75 3.10 9.56
C GLN A 198 -37.11 4.17 8.52
N TYR A 199 -38.37 4.63 8.46
CA TYR A 199 -38.77 5.69 7.54
C TYR A 199 -37.97 6.97 7.80
N LEU A 200 -37.65 7.70 6.74
CA LEU A 200 -36.97 9.00 6.82
C LEU A 200 -37.70 10.02 5.95
N CYS A 201 -37.81 11.26 6.42
CA CYS A 201 -38.20 12.38 5.58
C CYS A 201 -36.94 13.07 5.04
N GLY A 202 -36.82 13.16 3.72
CA GLY A 202 -35.75 13.92 3.07
C GLY A 202 -36.02 15.44 3.08
N ASN A 203 -34.97 16.25 2.91
CA ASN A 203 -35.13 17.70 2.74
C ASN A 203 -35.87 18.09 1.44
N ASP A 204 -36.04 17.13 0.53
CA ASP A 204 -36.87 17.22 -0.67
C ASP A 204 -38.36 16.97 -0.40
N GLY A 205 -38.75 16.73 0.85
CA GLY A 205 -40.13 16.44 1.25
C GLY A 205 -40.61 15.03 0.87
N ILE A 206 -39.68 14.14 0.48
CA ILE A 206 -40.00 12.77 0.08
C ILE A 206 -39.80 11.82 1.26
N VAL A 207 -40.75 10.90 1.44
CA VAL A 207 -40.63 9.81 2.42
C VAL A 207 -39.81 8.67 1.82
N TYR A 208 -38.72 8.32 2.48
CA TYR A 208 -37.86 7.21 2.13
C TYR A 208 -38.07 6.05 3.08
N ALA A 209 -38.23 4.84 2.53
CA ALA A 209 -38.54 3.65 3.31
C ALA A 209 -37.42 3.24 4.28
N SER A 210 -36.16 3.56 3.96
CA SER A 210 -35.01 3.38 4.84
C SER A 210 -33.85 4.29 4.43
N ALA A 211 -32.80 4.33 5.25
CA ALA A 211 -31.54 5.00 4.91
C ALA A 211 -30.93 4.50 3.59
N CYS A 212 -31.11 3.21 3.24
CA CYS A 212 -30.67 2.69 1.95
C CYS A 212 -31.39 3.36 0.79
N HIS A 213 -32.72 3.49 0.90
CA HIS A 213 -33.55 4.11 -0.13
C HIS A 213 -33.20 5.59 -0.33
N LEU A 214 -32.96 6.33 0.76
CA LEU A 214 -32.51 7.72 0.71
C LEU A 214 -31.11 7.85 0.09
N ARG A 215 -30.16 6.97 0.46
CA ARG A 215 -28.81 6.95 -0.14
C ARG A 215 -28.84 6.60 -1.63
N ARG A 216 -29.68 5.64 -2.03
CA ARG A 216 -29.90 5.28 -3.45
C ARG A 216 -30.41 6.49 -4.23
N ALA A 217 -31.45 7.16 -3.75
CA ALA A 217 -31.99 8.35 -4.40
C ALA A 217 -30.97 9.49 -4.47
N THR A 218 -30.23 9.74 -3.37
CA THR A 218 -29.14 10.73 -3.32
C THR A 218 -28.07 10.44 -4.37
N CYS A 219 -27.67 9.17 -4.51
CA CYS A 219 -26.66 8.77 -5.49
C CYS A 219 -27.15 8.93 -6.94
N LEU A 220 -28.39 8.52 -7.22
CA LEU A 220 -28.99 8.67 -8.55
C LEU A 220 -29.25 10.14 -8.92
N LEU A 221 -29.50 11.00 -7.93
CA LEU A 221 -29.65 12.45 -8.10
C LEU A 221 -28.30 13.15 -8.37
N GLY A 222 -27.19 12.57 -7.93
CA GLY A 222 -25.84 13.12 -8.10
C GLY A 222 -25.43 14.17 -7.07
N ARG A 223 -26.26 14.46 -6.06
CA ARG A 223 -25.96 15.42 -4.98
C ARG A 223 -26.72 15.08 -3.71
N SER A 224 -26.24 15.58 -2.57
CA SER A 224 -26.85 15.39 -1.26
C SER A 224 -28.30 15.90 -1.22
N ILE A 225 -29.23 15.02 -0.85
CA ILE A 225 -30.60 15.37 -0.45
C ILE A 225 -30.60 15.77 1.03
N GLY A 226 -30.01 14.92 1.87
CA GLY A 226 -29.97 15.11 3.32
C GLY A 226 -31.28 14.65 3.98
N VAL A 227 -31.17 14.28 5.26
CA VAL A 227 -32.32 13.91 6.10
C VAL A 227 -32.86 15.19 6.73
N ALA A 228 -34.17 15.41 6.65
CA ALA A 228 -34.85 16.46 7.39
C ALA A 228 -35.09 16.01 8.83
N TYR A 229 -35.72 14.85 9.00
CA TYR A 229 -35.97 14.20 10.28
C TYR A 229 -36.39 12.73 10.10
N GLU A 230 -36.38 11.96 11.18
CA GLU A 230 -36.76 10.55 11.21
C GLU A 230 -38.29 10.36 11.18
N GLY A 231 -38.75 9.29 10.54
CA GLY A 231 -40.16 8.99 10.34
C GLY A 231 -40.69 9.45 8.98
N LYS A 232 -42.02 9.47 8.84
CA LYS A 232 -42.69 9.92 7.62
C LYS A 232 -42.74 11.45 7.56
N CYS A 233 -42.72 12.00 6.35
CA CYS A 233 -42.93 13.43 6.18
C CYS A 233 -44.32 13.84 6.69
N ILE A 234 -44.39 14.98 7.38
CA ILE A 234 -45.65 15.57 7.82
C ILE A 234 -46.11 16.49 6.69
N SER A 235 -47.40 16.45 6.37
CA SER A 235 -48.00 17.25 5.30
C SER A 235 -47.94 18.77 5.52
N GLU A 236 -47.37 19.23 6.64
CA GLU A 236 -47.33 20.64 7.04
C GLU A 236 -45.97 21.32 6.89
N TRP A 237 -45.02 20.76 6.13
CA TRP A 237 -43.78 21.48 5.79
C TRP A 237 -43.53 21.63 4.28
N PRO A 238 -43.47 22.86 3.71
CA PRO A 238 -43.88 24.15 4.29
C PRO A 238 -44.89 24.90 3.41
N ILE A 239 -46.06 25.23 3.96
CA ILE A 239 -46.84 26.37 3.48
C ILE A 239 -46.59 27.50 4.48
N ARG A 240 -45.83 28.52 4.04
CA ARG A 240 -45.73 29.86 4.63
C ARG A 240 -46.13 29.99 6.10
N THR A 241 -45.16 30.05 7.01
CA THR A 241 -45.30 30.88 8.20
C THR A 241 -44.10 31.79 8.31
N GLN A 242 -44.38 33.06 8.05
CA GLN A 242 -43.59 34.23 8.39
C GLN A 242 -43.12 34.06 9.84
N PHE A 243 -41.82 33.89 10.06
CA PHE A 243 -41.24 34.11 11.38
C PHE A 243 -41.41 35.59 11.71
N HIS A 244 -42.49 35.95 12.40
CA HIS A 244 -42.47 37.11 13.26
C HIS A 244 -41.49 36.79 14.39
N ILE A 245 -40.35 37.47 14.30
CA ILE A 245 -39.38 37.61 15.38
C ILE A 245 -40.12 38.29 16.54
N CYS A 246 -40.20 37.59 17.67
CA CYS A 246 -40.35 38.21 18.98
C CYS A 246 -38.97 38.23 19.65
#